data_AF-A0A3D5VJT7-F1
#
_entry.id   AF-A0A3D5VJT7-F1
#
_cell.length_a   1.000
_cell.length_b   1.000
_cell.length_c   1.000
_cell.angle_alpha   90.00
_cell.angle_beta   90.00
_cell.angle_gamma   90.00
#
_symmetry.space_group_name_H-M   'P 1'
#
loop_
_entity.id
_entity.type
_entity.pdbx_description
1 polymer ?
#
loop_
_entity_poly.entity_id
_entity_poly.type
_entity_poly.pdbx_seq_one_letter_code
_entity_poly.pdbx_strand_id
1 'polypeptide(L)'
;MAAKKSLGHPSRHPRNGPGSWRWPPPSTASATTAPGARQRSNAIAWLPTVVAKGPAQLTREHLRRQPVALRTSRLHCIVLDTSGSMRQRGRLAWAKGHAAFMIEQAARQGDDVALLRFGGQGVELLLPPGRARASGSQRLRPVGGGGGTPLAEALVQADRLLQRTLRISGPTECWLWLLTDGRTLEQPQAPLTPQHVVIVDFDDPKKGLGRCAAWATRWGAEHRWAQA
;
A
#
# COMPACT_ATOMS: atom_id res chain seq x y z
N MET A 1 29.30 -17.89 44.56
CA MET A 1 28.85 -18.64 43.36
C MET A 1 27.37 -18.93 43.57
N ALA A 2 26.39 -18.68 42.69
CA ALA A 2 26.36 -18.17 41.33
C ALA A 2 24.98 -17.49 41.08
N ALA A 3 25.03 -16.40 40.33
CA ALA A 3 24.14 -15.90 39.28
C ALA A 3 22.58 -16.01 39.38
N LYS A 4 21.95 -14.82 39.41
CA LYS A 4 20.64 -14.47 38.82
C LYS A 4 20.43 -15.05 37.41
N LYS A 5 19.20 -15.45 37.08
CA LYS A 5 18.61 -15.26 35.73
C LYS A 5 17.08 -15.31 35.80
N SER A 6 16.49 -14.12 35.77
CA SER A 6 15.13 -13.88 35.29
C SER A 6 15.09 -14.17 33.79
N LEU A 7 14.16 -15.02 33.35
CA LEU A 7 13.84 -15.20 31.94
C LEU A 7 12.36 -14.83 31.75
N GLY A 8 12.16 -13.63 31.22
CA GLY A 8 10.90 -13.26 30.59
C GLY A 8 10.69 -14.10 29.34
N HIS A 9 9.47 -14.58 29.16
CA HIS A 9 8.96 -14.99 27.86
C HIS A 9 8.16 -13.83 27.28
N PRO A 10 8.67 -13.07 26.30
CA PRO A 10 7.78 -12.33 25.43
C PRO A 10 7.06 -13.35 24.54
N SER A 11 5.75 -13.42 24.71
CA SER A 11 4.83 -14.17 23.87
C SER A 11 5.02 -13.78 22.40
N ARG A 12 5.73 -14.64 21.67
CA ARG A 12 5.69 -14.68 20.21
C ARG A 12 4.26 -15.04 19.82
N HIS A 13 3.57 -14.13 19.15
CA HIS A 13 2.44 -14.49 18.31
C HIS A 13 2.96 -14.92 16.93
N PRO A 14 2.95 -16.22 16.59
CA PRO A 14 2.72 -16.65 15.21
C PRO A 14 1.24 -17.07 15.13
N ARG A 15 0.53 -17.03 14.00
CA ARG A 15 0.89 -17.60 12.70
C ARG A 15 0.03 -16.97 11.60
N ASN A 16 0.68 -16.80 10.45
CA ASN A 16 0.07 -16.67 9.14
C ASN A 16 -0.95 -17.79 8.87
N GLY A 17 -1.99 -17.47 8.10
CA GLY A 17 -2.79 -18.43 7.35
C GLY A 17 -3.72 -17.71 6.37
N PRO A 18 -4.26 -18.43 5.36
CA PRO A 18 -3.51 -19.18 4.35
C PRO A 18 -2.80 -18.21 3.38
N GLY A 19 -1.68 -18.70 2.84
CA GLY A 19 -0.72 -18.15 1.86
C GLY A 19 -0.19 -16.74 2.00
N SER A 20 1.11 -16.67 1.70
CA SER A 20 2.04 -15.69 2.22
C SER A 20 1.92 -14.33 1.54
N TRP A 21 0.80 -13.65 1.76
CA TRP A 21 0.73 -12.21 1.53
C TRP A 21 1.66 -11.53 2.55
N ARG A 22 2.71 -10.88 2.04
CA ARG A 22 3.57 -9.99 2.84
C ARG A 22 3.41 -8.59 2.29
N TRP A 23 3.05 -7.65 3.17
CA TRP A 23 3.19 -6.23 2.86
C TRP A 23 4.66 -5.99 2.50
N PRO A 24 4.97 -5.31 1.38
CA PRO A 24 6.36 -5.10 0.99
C PRO A 24 7.10 -4.43 2.16
N PRO A 25 8.29 -4.93 2.54
CA PRO A 25 9.10 -4.25 3.54
C PRO A 25 9.42 -2.84 3.02
N PRO A 26 9.62 -1.85 3.91
CA PRO A 26 10.11 -0.55 3.46
C PRO A 26 11.39 -0.75 2.64
N SER A 27 11.44 -0.19 1.44
CA SER A 27 12.68 -0.20 0.67
C SER A 27 13.76 0.49 1.51
N THR A 28 14.91 -0.17 1.70
CA THR A 28 16.10 0.47 2.27
C THR A 28 16.81 1.31 1.23
N ALA A 29 16.08 1.79 0.20
CA ALA A 29 16.62 2.65 -0.82
C ALA A 29 17.28 3.82 -0.09
N SER A 30 18.60 3.89 -0.20
CA SER A 30 19.42 4.96 0.32
C SER A 30 18.83 6.25 -0.20
N ALA A 31 18.02 6.91 0.63
CA ALA A 31 17.46 8.20 0.31
C ALA A 31 18.66 9.14 0.22
N THR A 32 19.25 9.25 -0.97
CA THR A 32 20.17 10.33 -1.32
C THR A 32 19.38 11.59 -1.02
N THR A 33 19.72 12.17 0.12
CA THR A 33 18.85 13.11 0.80
C THR A 33 18.89 14.39 0.00
N ALA A 34 17.82 14.69 -0.74
CA ALA A 34 17.60 16.04 -1.21
C ALA A 34 17.53 16.95 0.03
N PRO A 35 18.34 18.01 0.13
CA PRO A 35 18.35 18.87 1.30
C PRO A 35 17.10 19.75 1.26
N GLY A 36 16.06 19.45 2.04
CA GLY A 36 14.89 20.34 2.06
C GLY A 36 13.83 20.07 3.10
N ALA A 37 13.36 18.83 3.26
CA ALA A 37 12.19 18.56 4.10
C ALA A 37 12.56 17.81 5.39
N ARG A 38 13.32 18.43 6.30
CA ARG A 38 13.48 17.89 7.66
C ARG A 38 12.20 18.14 8.43
N GLN A 39 11.28 17.17 8.44
CA GLN A 39 10.19 17.16 9.41
C GLN A 39 10.83 17.00 10.80
N ARG A 40 10.82 18.07 11.59
CA ARG A 40 11.42 18.07 12.94
C ARG A 40 10.43 17.41 13.90
N SER A 41 10.85 16.35 14.59
CA SER A 41 10.06 15.81 15.70
C SER A 41 9.94 16.88 16.81
N ASN A 42 8.86 16.83 17.59
CA ASN A 42 8.79 17.57 18.86
C ASN A 42 9.49 16.82 20.01
N ALA A 43 9.94 15.58 19.78
CA ALA A 43 10.62 14.77 20.77
C ALA A 43 12.09 15.23 20.94
N ILE A 44 12.48 15.47 22.19
CA ILE A 44 13.86 15.78 22.55
C ILE A 44 14.70 14.49 22.49
N ALA A 45 15.82 14.53 21.79
CA ALA A 45 16.85 13.51 21.87
C ALA A 45 17.63 13.73 23.16
N TRP A 46 17.17 13.13 24.26
CA TRP A 46 17.73 13.38 25.60
C TRP A 46 19.22 13.06 25.70
N LEU A 47 19.69 11.92 25.19
CA LEU A 47 21.11 11.56 25.28
C LEU A 47 22.02 12.60 24.59
N PRO A 48 21.81 12.94 23.30
CA PRO A 48 22.60 13.99 22.66
C PRO A 48 22.42 15.38 23.28
N THR A 49 21.24 15.67 23.86
CA THR A 49 20.97 16.92 24.57
C THR A 49 21.79 17.04 25.84
N VAL A 50 21.85 15.97 26.64
CA VAL A 50 22.63 15.91 27.89
C VAL A 50 24.13 15.98 27.57
N VAL A 51 24.59 15.29 26.52
CA VAL A 51 25.97 15.39 26.05
C VAL A 51 26.31 16.81 25.59
N ALA A 52 25.42 17.46 24.82
CA ALA A 52 25.63 18.84 24.37
C ALA A 52 25.58 19.86 25.51
N LYS A 53 24.78 19.60 26.56
CA LYS A 53 24.72 20.40 27.78
C LYS A 53 25.99 20.27 28.61
N GLY A 54 26.51 19.05 28.78
CA GLY A 54 27.60 18.78 29.72
C GLY A 54 27.25 19.23 31.15
N PRO A 55 28.21 19.81 31.91
CA PRO A 55 27.97 20.29 33.26
C PRO A 55 27.26 21.66 33.33
N ALA A 56 27.07 22.36 32.19
CA ALA A 56 26.48 23.70 32.16
C ALA A 56 24.98 23.69 32.48
N GLN A 57 24.39 24.87 32.74
CA GLN A 57 22.93 24.99 32.84
C GLN A 57 22.26 24.65 31.50
N LEU A 58 21.06 24.05 31.54
CA LEU A 58 20.34 23.67 30.33
C LEU A 58 19.80 24.91 29.62
N THR A 59 20.36 25.25 28.46
CA THR A 59 19.86 26.30 27.57
C THR A 59 19.18 25.71 26.33
N ARG A 60 18.47 26.54 25.58
CA ARG A 60 17.77 26.15 24.35
C ARG A 60 18.72 25.62 23.26
N GLU A 61 19.97 26.06 23.27
CA GLU A 61 21.03 25.67 22.33
C GLU A 61 21.49 24.22 22.51
N HIS A 62 21.33 23.67 23.73
CA HIS A 62 21.65 22.28 24.03
C HIS A 62 20.58 21.29 23.55
N LEU A 63 19.34 21.75 23.34
CA LEU A 63 18.24 20.88 22.94
C LEU A 63 18.50 20.27 21.57
N ARG A 64 18.79 18.97 21.57
CA ARG A 64 18.83 18.14 20.37
C ARG A 64 17.46 17.50 20.20
N ARG A 65 16.94 17.49 18.98
CA ARG A 65 15.68 16.82 18.66
C ARG A 65 15.96 15.46 18.06
N GLN A 66 15.07 14.51 18.29
CA GLN A 66 15.19 13.21 17.64
C GLN A 66 15.13 13.43 16.12
N PRO A 67 16.14 12.99 15.35
CA PRO A 67 16.03 13.01 13.91
C PRO A 67 14.84 12.13 13.54
N VAL A 68 13.86 12.72 12.83
CA VAL A 68 12.84 11.91 12.19
C VAL A 68 13.54 11.25 11.02
N ALA A 69 13.63 9.91 11.04
CA ALA A 69 13.96 9.18 9.84
C ALA A 69 12.94 9.58 8.78
N LEU A 70 13.39 10.26 7.72
CA LEU A 70 12.58 10.49 6.54
C LEU A 70 12.38 9.13 5.87
N ARG A 71 11.44 8.32 6.39
CA ARG A 71 10.90 7.22 5.61
C ARG A 71 10.19 7.88 4.44
N THR A 72 10.67 7.64 3.23
CA THR A 72 9.92 7.92 2.02
C THR A 72 8.60 7.16 2.13
N SER A 73 7.52 7.87 2.45
CA SER A 73 6.19 7.25 2.51
C SER A 73 5.84 6.78 1.11
N ARG A 74 5.40 5.53 0.98
CA ARG A 74 5.01 4.94 -0.31
C ARG A 74 3.59 5.34 -0.65
N LEU A 75 3.24 5.30 -1.93
CA LEU A 75 1.87 5.47 -2.39
C LEU A 75 1.32 4.16 -2.94
N HIS A 76 0.32 3.59 -2.26
CA HIS A 76 -0.39 2.40 -2.71
C HIS A 76 -1.69 2.80 -3.44
N CYS A 77 -1.70 2.68 -4.77
CA CYS A 77 -2.89 2.87 -5.58
C CYS A 77 -3.61 1.52 -5.78
N ILE A 78 -4.78 1.38 -5.18
CA ILE A 78 -5.62 0.18 -5.28
C ILE A 78 -6.65 0.41 -6.38
N VAL A 79 -6.72 -0.51 -7.33
CA VAL A 79 -7.65 -0.48 -8.47
C VAL A 79 -8.55 -1.71 -8.37
N LEU A 80 -9.79 -1.49 -7.93
CA LEU A 80 -10.74 -2.54 -7.58
C LEU A 80 -11.76 -2.80 -8.70
N ASP A 81 -11.79 -4.03 -9.21
CA ASP A 81 -12.79 -4.50 -10.15
C ASP A 81 -14.12 -4.79 -9.43
N THR A 82 -15.19 -4.21 -9.96
CA THR A 82 -16.56 -4.36 -9.47
C THR A 82 -17.51 -4.81 -10.59
N SER A 83 -16.98 -5.36 -11.68
CA SER A 83 -17.75 -5.86 -12.80
C SER A 83 -18.67 -7.03 -12.43
N GLY A 84 -19.53 -7.42 -13.37
CA GLY A 84 -20.49 -8.50 -13.14
C GLY A 84 -19.86 -9.83 -12.74
N SER A 85 -18.69 -10.18 -13.28
CA SER A 85 -17.98 -11.43 -12.95
C SER A 85 -17.51 -11.47 -11.50
N MET A 86 -17.14 -10.32 -10.94
CA MET A 86 -16.73 -10.17 -9.54
C MET A 86 -17.91 -10.36 -8.56
N ARG A 87 -19.17 -10.21 -8.97
CA ARG A 87 -20.31 -10.46 -8.06
C ARG A 87 -20.50 -11.94 -7.75
N GLN A 88 -20.06 -12.81 -8.65
CA GLN A 88 -20.29 -14.24 -8.52
C GLN A 88 -19.37 -14.83 -7.45
N ARG A 89 -19.86 -15.87 -6.76
CA ARG A 89 -19.06 -16.66 -5.81
C ARG A 89 -18.35 -15.84 -4.72
N GLY A 90 -18.88 -14.66 -4.37
CA GLY A 90 -18.33 -13.80 -3.32
C GLY A 90 -17.01 -13.09 -3.64
N ARG A 91 -16.52 -13.13 -4.90
CA ARG A 91 -15.22 -12.54 -5.28
C ARG A 91 -15.09 -11.06 -4.92
N LEU A 92 -16.12 -10.26 -5.18
CA LEU A 92 -16.14 -8.84 -4.83
C LEU A 92 -16.11 -8.63 -3.31
N ALA A 93 -16.77 -9.48 -2.54
CA ALA A 93 -16.70 -9.40 -1.08
C ALA A 93 -15.27 -9.67 -0.59
N TRP A 94 -14.60 -10.67 -1.17
CA TRP A 94 -13.20 -10.98 -0.88
C TRP A 94 -12.26 -9.84 -1.32
N ALA A 95 -12.47 -9.29 -2.51
CA ALA A 95 -11.68 -8.18 -3.03
C ALA A 95 -11.82 -6.92 -2.16
N LYS A 96 -13.04 -6.61 -1.69
CA LYS A 96 -13.26 -5.54 -0.70
C LYS A 96 -12.54 -5.83 0.62
N GLY A 97 -12.57 -7.07 1.11
CA GLY A 97 -11.82 -7.47 2.30
C GLY A 97 -10.31 -7.28 2.13
N HIS A 98 -9.76 -7.67 0.98
CA HIS A 98 -8.35 -7.51 0.66
C HIS A 98 -7.96 -6.02 0.57
N ALA A 99 -8.75 -5.21 -0.13
CA ALA A 99 -8.53 -3.77 -0.21
C ALA A 99 -8.61 -3.07 1.15
N ALA A 100 -9.56 -3.46 2.01
CA ALA A 100 -9.67 -2.93 3.37
C ALA A 100 -8.43 -3.25 4.21
N PHE A 101 -7.97 -4.50 4.16
CA PHE A 101 -6.76 -4.94 4.84
C PHE A 101 -5.51 -4.23 4.34
N MET A 102 -5.39 -3.97 3.04
CA MET A 102 -4.30 -3.18 2.47
C MET A 102 -4.31 -1.73 2.97
N ILE A 103 -5.48 -1.08 3.02
CA ILE A 103 -5.62 0.27 3.58
C ILE A 103 -5.16 0.30 5.04
N GLU A 104 -5.52 -0.72 5.83
CA GLU A 104 -5.08 -0.85 7.21
C GLU A 104 -3.57 -1.05 7.34
N GLN A 105 -2.95 -1.87 6.50
CA GLN A 105 -1.49 -2.04 6.52
C GLN A 105 -0.76 -0.77 6.10
N ALA A 106 -1.24 -0.07 5.06
CA ALA A 106 -0.71 1.24 4.70
C ALA A 106 -0.80 2.22 5.88
N ALA A 107 -1.94 2.25 6.57
CA ALA A 107 -2.12 3.11 7.74
C ALA A 107 -1.15 2.77 8.88
N ARG A 108 -0.93 1.47 9.15
CA ARG A 108 0.04 1.00 10.16
C ARG A 108 1.49 1.35 9.80
N GLN A 109 1.83 1.34 8.52
CA GLN A 109 3.18 1.67 8.04
C GLN A 109 3.39 3.18 7.86
N GLY A 110 2.32 3.97 7.93
CA GLY A 110 2.36 5.39 7.63
C GLY A 110 2.54 5.68 6.14
N ASP A 111 2.12 4.77 5.27
CA ASP A 111 2.11 4.96 3.82
C ASP A 111 0.85 5.74 3.37
N ASP A 112 0.91 6.31 2.18
CA ASP A 112 -0.22 6.93 1.50
C ASP A 112 -1.00 5.89 0.68
N VAL A 113 -2.29 6.13 0.48
CA VAL A 113 -3.19 5.25 -0.27
C VAL A 113 -4.08 6.04 -1.21
N ALA A 114 -4.42 5.45 -2.34
CA ALA A 114 -5.51 5.86 -3.22
C ALA A 114 -6.35 4.63 -3.58
N LEU A 115 -7.64 4.83 -3.83
CA LEU A 115 -8.56 3.74 -4.21
C LEU A 115 -9.44 4.18 -5.37
N LEU A 116 -9.30 3.48 -6.49
CA LEU A 116 -10.20 3.53 -7.63
C LEU A 116 -11.05 2.27 -7.65
N ARG A 117 -12.32 2.40 -8.02
CA ARG A 117 -13.15 1.28 -8.46
C ARG A 117 -13.45 1.40 -9.94
N PHE A 118 -13.66 0.29 -10.62
CA PHE A 118 -14.17 0.29 -11.99
C PHE A 118 -15.18 -0.84 -12.20
N GLY A 119 -16.14 -0.63 -13.08
CA GLY A 119 -17.19 -1.58 -13.40
C GLY A 119 -18.18 -0.98 -14.40
N GLY A 120 -19.41 -1.49 -14.47
CA GLY A 120 -20.41 -1.08 -15.45
C GLY A 120 -20.89 0.37 -15.39
N GLN A 121 -20.41 1.15 -14.41
CA GLN A 121 -20.69 2.59 -14.27
C GLN A 121 -19.45 3.44 -14.59
N GLY A 122 -18.42 2.85 -15.21
CA GLY A 122 -17.14 3.52 -15.44
C GLY A 122 -16.17 3.38 -14.27
N VAL A 123 -15.23 4.32 -14.19
CA VAL A 123 -14.17 4.41 -13.18
C VAL A 123 -14.51 5.51 -12.18
N GLU A 124 -14.35 5.23 -10.89
CA GLU A 124 -14.67 6.16 -9.81
C GLU A 124 -13.55 6.18 -8.76
N LEU A 125 -13.14 7.38 -8.33
CA LEU A 125 -12.16 7.59 -7.26
C LEU A 125 -12.86 7.62 -5.90
N LEU A 126 -12.65 6.59 -5.10
CA LEU A 126 -13.26 6.43 -3.78
C LEU A 126 -12.42 7.03 -2.64
N LEU A 127 -11.09 6.93 -2.77
CA LEU A 127 -10.14 7.56 -1.87
C LEU A 127 -9.11 8.33 -2.69
N PRO A 128 -9.04 9.67 -2.55
CA PRO A 128 -7.96 10.43 -3.17
C PRO A 128 -6.62 10.07 -2.52
N PRO A 129 -5.48 10.24 -3.25
CA PRO A 129 -4.16 10.01 -2.72
C PRO A 129 -3.90 10.80 -1.44
N GLY A 130 -3.48 10.11 -0.38
CA GLY A 130 -3.09 10.73 0.88
C GLY A 130 -2.85 9.73 1.99
N ARG A 131 -2.53 10.23 3.20
CA ARG A 131 -2.17 9.38 4.34
C ARG A 131 -3.27 8.37 4.66
N ALA A 132 -2.90 7.09 4.62
CA ALA A 132 -3.84 6.03 4.90
C ALA A 132 -4.36 6.11 6.34
N ARG A 133 -5.67 5.86 6.50
CA ARG A 133 -6.36 5.78 7.79
C ARG A 133 -7.21 4.52 7.79
N ALA A 134 -7.27 3.81 8.92
CA ALA A 134 -8.08 2.60 9.04
C ALA A 134 -9.56 2.85 8.71
N SER A 135 -10.08 4.05 9.01
CA SER A 135 -11.44 4.47 8.64
C SER A 135 -11.68 4.58 7.13
N GLY A 136 -10.62 4.70 6.32
CA GLY A 136 -10.73 4.75 4.86
C GLY A 136 -11.38 3.49 4.27
N SER A 137 -11.24 2.34 4.93
CA SER A 137 -11.91 1.08 4.55
C SER A 137 -13.43 1.18 4.50
N GLN A 138 -14.04 2.14 5.23
CA GLN A 138 -15.48 2.36 5.22
C GLN A 138 -16.01 2.76 3.83
N ARG A 139 -15.17 3.37 2.98
CA ARG A 139 -15.52 3.70 1.59
C ARG A 139 -15.80 2.48 0.71
N LEU A 140 -15.33 1.29 1.11
CA LEU A 140 -15.58 0.04 0.39
C LEU A 140 -16.99 -0.53 0.68
N ARG A 141 -17.63 -0.17 1.80
CA ARG A 141 -18.93 -0.72 2.20
C ARG A 141 -20.03 -0.52 1.14
N PRO A 142 -20.26 0.71 0.61
CA PRO A 142 -21.32 0.94 -0.38
C PRO A 142 -20.98 0.41 -1.78
N VAL A 143 -19.75 -0.09 -2.01
CA VAL A 143 -19.33 -0.56 -3.32
C VAL A 143 -20.10 -1.82 -3.70
N GLY A 144 -21.10 -1.61 -4.56
CA GLY A 144 -21.79 -2.64 -5.33
C GLY A 144 -21.04 -2.96 -6.63
N GLY A 145 -21.50 -4.01 -7.31
CA GLY A 145 -20.93 -4.42 -8.60
C GLY A 145 -21.99 -4.64 -9.67
N GLY A 146 -21.54 -4.71 -10.92
CA GLY A 146 -22.38 -4.99 -12.08
C GLY A 146 -21.86 -4.36 -13.37
N GLY A 147 -22.33 -4.89 -14.51
CA GLY A 147 -22.03 -4.40 -15.86
C GLY A 147 -20.61 -4.68 -16.35
N GLY A 148 -20.17 -3.90 -17.35
CA GLY A 148 -18.90 -4.06 -18.05
C GLY A 148 -17.66 -3.80 -17.21
N THR A 149 -16.50 -3.96 -17.84
CA THR A 149 -15.20 -3.94 -17.16
C THR A 149 -14.26 -3.00 -17.91
N PRO A 150 -14.35 -1.67 -17.71
CA PRO A 150 -13.52 -0.67 -18.40
C PRO A 150 -12.09 -0.65 -17.82
N LEU A 151 -11.38 -1.77 -17.96
CA LEU A 151 -10.09 -2.01 -17.32
C LEU A 151 -9.00 -1.11 -17.90
N ALA A 152 -8.96 -0.96 -19.22
CA ALA A 152 -8.00 -0.09 -19.88
C ALA A 152 -8.17 1.37 -19.43
N GLU A 153 -9.41 1.85 -19.32
CA GLU A 153 -9.70 3.19 -18.82
C GLU A 153 -9.27 3.33 -17.34
N ALA A 154 -9.57 2.34 -16.50
CA ALA A 154 -9.20 2.35 -15.09
C ALA A 154 -7.68 2.47 -14.89
N LEU A 155 -6.90 1.73 -15.69
CA LEU A 155 -5.43 1.80 -15.63
C LEU A 155 -4.90 3.15 -16.11
N VAL A 156 -5.46 3.72 -17.18
CA VAL A 156 -5.10 5.08 -17.63
C VAL A 156 -5.39 6.12 -16.56
N GLN A 157 -6.55 6.04 -15.89
CA GLN A 157 -6.89 6.96 -14.80
C GLN A 157 -5.99 6.78 -13.58
N ALA A 158 -5.63 5.54 -13.23
CA ALA A 158 -4.69 5.24 -12.15
C ALA A 158 -3.30 5.84 -12.44
N ASP A 159 -2.81 5.70 -13.67
CA ASP A 159 -1.52 6.25 -14.08
C ASP A 159 -1.52 7.79 -14.00
N ARG A 160 -2.56 8.44 -14.53
CA ARG A 160 -2.73 9.90 -14.44
C ARG A 160 -2.77 10.38 -12.99
N LEU A 161 -3.46 9.63 -12.12
CA LEU A 161 -3.54 9.95 -10.69
C LEU A 161 -2.16 9.90 -10.04
N LEU A 162 -1.40 8.83 -10.28
CA LEU A 162 -0.03 8.67 -9.76
C LEU A 162 0.90 9.77 -10.28
N GLN A 163 0.87 10.09 -11.59
CA GLN A 163 1.69 11.15 -12.19
C GLN A 163 1.37 12.52 -11.60
N ARG A 164 0.09 12.80 -11.37
CA ARG A 164 -0.33 14.06 -10.75
C ARG A 164 0.18 14.15 -9.31
N THR A 165 0.08 13.07 -8.53
CA THR A 165 0.57 13.05 -7.15
C THR A 165 2.08 13.22 -7.09
N LEU A 166 2.85 12.53 -7.94
CA LEU A 166 4.32 12.70 -8.00
C LEU A 166 4.73 14.13 -8.34
N ARG A 167 3.99 14.82 -9.21
CA ARG A 167 4.24 16.23 -9.54
C ARG A 167 3.95 17.19 -8.38
N ILE A 168 2.93 16.91 -7.57
CA ILE A 168 2.48 17.80 -6.49
C ILE A 168 3.27 17.55 -5.20
N SER A 169 3.44 16.27 -4.83
CA SER A 169 3.99 15.85 -3.54
C SER A 169 5.47 15.49 -3.60
N GLY A 170 6.06 15.44 -4.80
CA GLY A 170 7.44 15.04 -5.04
C GLY A 170 7.61 13.52 -5.22
N PRO A 171 8.86 13.07 -5.44
CA PRO A 171 9.16 11.66 -5.68
C PRO A 171 8.76 10.76 -4.51
N THR A 172 7.96 9.73 -4.79
CA THR A 172 7.61 8.66 -3.87
C THR A 172 7.61 7.32 -4.62
N GLU A 173 7.85 6.24 -3.90
CA GLU A 173 7.73 4.88 -4.42
C GLU A 173 6.24 4.53 -4.58
N CYS A 174 5.81 4.32 -5.82
CA CYS A 174 4.44 4.08 -6.23
C CYS A 174 4.19 2.59 -6.51
N TRP A 175 3.16 2.05 -5.87
CA TRP A 175 2.64 0.71 -6.08
C TRP A 175 1.24 0.77 -6.69
N LEU A 176 0.98 -0.05 -7.72
CA LEU A 176 -0.37 -0.26 -8.25
C LEU A 176 -0.81 -1.69 -7.97
N TRP A 177 -2.00 -1.82 -7.39
CA TRP A 177 -2.60 -3.10 -7.02
C TRP A 177 -3.92 -3.28 -7.77
N LEU A 178 -3.91 -4.14 -8.79
CA LEU A 178 -5.10 -4.47 -9.56
C LEU A 178 -5.80 -5.68 -8.94
N LEU A 179 -7.01 -5.49 -8.42
CA LEU A 179 -7.82 -6.55 -7.81
C LEU A 179 -8.94 -6.93 -8.79
N THR A 180 -8.80 -8.06 -9.49
CA THR A 180 -9.74 -8.48 -10.56
C THR A 180 -9.77 -10.01 -10.69
N ASP A 181 -10.82 -10.55 -11.30
CA ASP A 181 -10.86 -11.95 -11.76
C ASP A 181 -10.43 -12.11 -13.22
N GLY A 182 -10.03 -11.01 -13.88
CA GLY A 182 -9.48 -11.03 -15.23
C GLY A 182 -10.45 -11.50 -16.31
N ARG A 183 -11.76 -11.55 -16.03
CA ARG A 183 -12.75 -12.12 -16.96
C ARG A 183 -13.19 -11.18 -18.09
N THR A 184 -12.58 -10.00 -18.21
CA THR A 184 -12.76 -9.09 -19.36
C THR A 184 -11.99 -9.56 -20.61
N LEU A 185 -12.53 -9.24 -21.79
CA LEU A 185 -11.87 -9.47 -23.09
C LEU A 185 -10.87 -8.37 -23.45
N GLU A 186 -10.82 -7.29 -22.68
CA GLU A 186 -9.88 -6.21 -22.90
C GLU A 186 -8.43 -6.68 -22.80
N GLN A 187 -7.56 -6.02 -23.56
CA GLN A 187 -6.11 -6.24 -23.56
C GLN A 187 -5.44 -4.92 -23.14
N PRO A 188 -5.34 -4.63 -21.83
CA PRO A 188 -4.81 -3.36 -21.40
C PRO A 188 -3.29 -3.32 -21.55
N GLN A 189 -2.77 -2.11 -21.75
CA GLN A 189 -1.35 -1.83 -21.65
C GLN A 189 -0.94 -1.75 -20.18
N ALA A 190 0.34 -2.02 -19.91
CA ALA A 190 0.90 -1.87 -18.58
C ALA A 190 0.85 -0.39 -18.14
N PRO A 191 0.51 -0.09 -16.87
CA PRO A 191 0.69 1.26 -16.34
C PRO A 191 2.19 1.59 -16.29
N LEU A 192 2.54 2.84 -16.62
CA LEU A 192 3.93 3.28 -16.81
C LEU A 192 4.51 3.97 -15.56
N THR A 193 3.64 4.56 -14.73
CA THR A 193 4.05 5.37 -13.58
C THR A 193 4.45 4.57 -12.35
N PRO A 194 3.72 3.52 -11.93
CA PRO A 194 4.09 2.76 -10.74
C PRO A 194 5.37 1.97 -10.99
N GLN A 195 6.28 1.94 -10.01
CA GLN A 195 7.49 1.11 -10.09
C GLN A 195 7.17 -0.36 -9.79
N HIS A 196 6.07 -0.60 -9.08
CA HIS A 196 5.61 -1.93 -8.72
C HIS A 196 4.15 -2.11 -9.11
N VAL A 197 3.87 -3.15 -9.89
CA VAL A 197 2.52 -3.54 -10.29
C VAL A 197 2.25 -4.94 -9.75
N VAL A 198 1.14 -5.09 -9.05
CA VAL A 198 0.69 -6.37 -8.50
C VAL A 198 -0.74 -6.63 -8.96
N ILE A 199 -0.96 -7.79 -9.57
CA ILE A 199 -2.29 -8.28 -9.96
C ILE A 199 -2.71 -9.32 -8.92
N VAL A 200 -3.73 -8.99 -8.14
CA VAL A 200 -4.37 -9.88 -7.19
C VAL A 200 -5.57 -10.52 -7.88
N ASP A 201 -5.44 -11.81 -8.16
CA ASP A 201 -6.36 -12.62 -8.93
C ASP A 201 -7.42 -13.27 -8.03
N PHE A 202 -8.68 -12.92 -8.28
CA PHE A 202 -9.86 -13.46 -7.60
C PHE A 202 -10.58 -14.54 -8.44
N ASP A 203 -9.99 -14.99 -9.54
CA ASP A 203 -10.53 -16.13 -10.29
C ASP A 203 -10.32 -17.45 -9.53
N ASP A 204 -10.97 -18.50 -10.00
CA ASP A 204 -10.83 -19.86 -9.44
C ASP A 204 -9.54 -20.50 -9.98
N PRO A 205 -8.52 -20.82 -9.15
CA PRO A 205 -7.26 -21.37 -9.65
C PRO A 205 -7.42 -22.72 -10.37
N LYS A 206 -8.51 -23.46 -10.12
CA LYS A 206 -8.79 -24.75 -10.79
C LYS A 206 -9.53 -24.59 -12.12
N LYS A 207 -10.16 -23.44 -12.36
CA LYS A 207 -11.02 -23.16 -13.53
C LYS A 207 -10.76 -21.79 -14.13
N GLY A 208 -9.56 -21.26 -13.91
CA GLY A 208 -9.23 -19.88 -14.22
C GLY A 208 -9.00 -19.68 -15.70
N LEU A 209 -9.30 -18.48 -16.20
CA LEU A 209 -9.00 -18.13 -17.60
C LEU A 209 -7.52 -17.81 -17.85
N GLY A 210 -6.71 -17.66 -16.79
CA GLY A 210 -5.28 -17.38 -16.87
C GLY A 210 -4.91 -15.97 -17.35
N ARG A 211 -5.90 -15.07 -17.57
CA ARG A 211 -5.64 -13.73 -18.13
C ARG A 211 -4.83 -12.84 -17.20
N CYS A 212 -5.10 -12.88 -15.89
CA CYS A 212 -4.32 -12.14 -14.91
C CYS A 212 -2.82 -12.53 -14.94
N ALA A 213 -2.53 -13.84 -15.03
CA ALA A 213 -1.16 -14.34 -15.15
C ALA A 213 -0.50 -13.94 -16.49
N ALA A 214 -1.27 -13.97 -17.59
CA ALA A 214 -0.80 -13.53 -18.90
C ALA A 214 -0.48 -12.02 -18.92
N TRP A 215 -1.34 -11.18 -18.34
CA TRP A 215 -1.07 -9.75 -18.17
C TRP A 215 0.15 -9.51 -17.30
N ALA A 216 0.26 -10.21 -16.16
CA ALA A 216 1.41 -10.08 -15.28
C ALA A 216 2.73 -10.37 -16.00
N THR A 217 2.77 -11.47 -16.76
CA THR A 217 3.95 -11.84 -17.56
C THR A 217 4.29 -10.75 -18.58
N ARG A 218 3.29 -10.26 -19.32
CA ARG A 218 3.50 -9.22 -20.35
C ARG A 218 3.92 -7.88 -19.76
N TRP A 219 3.44 -7.54 -18.58
CA TRP A 219 3.72 -6.27 -17.91
C TRP A 219 4.97 -6.30 -17.05
N GLY A 220 5.59 -7.47 -16.84
CA GLY A 220 6.63 -7.64 -15.82
C GLY A 220 6.09 -7.40 -14.40
N ALA A 221 4.79 -7.62 -14.19
CA ALA A 221 4.11 -7.41 -12.92
C ALA A 221 4.08 -8.69 -12.07
N GLU A 222 3.85 -8.53 -10.77
CA GLU A 222 3.68 -9.65 -9.86
C GLU A 222 2.24 -10.19 -9.94
N HIS A 223 2.08 -11.51 -10.14
CA HIS A 223 0.78 -12.19 -10.06
C HIS A 223 0.61 -12.86 -8.70
N ARG A 224 -0.54 -12.65 -8.06
CA ARG A 224 -0.87 -13.26 -6.77
C ARG A 224 -2.29 -13.78 -6.78
N TRP A 225 -2.52 -14.99 -6.26
CA TRP A 225 -3.86 -15.47 -5.98
C TRP A 225 -4.40 -14.86 -4.70
N ALA A 226 -5.67 -14.48 -4.69
CA ALA A 226 -6.35 -14.00 -3.49
C ALA A 226 -6.58 -15.09 -2.43
N GLN A 227 -6.53 -16.37 -2.83
CA GLN A 227 -6.83 -17.53 -1.98
C GLN A 227 -5.63 -18.42 -1.64
N ALA A 228 -4.40 -18.01 -1.97
CA ALA A 228 -3.24 -18.77 -1.53
C ALA A 228 -3.13 -18.68 -0.02
#